data_AF-A0A352M8I7-F1
#
_entry.id   AF-A0A352M8I7-F1
#
_cell.length_a   1.000
_cell.length_b   1.000
_cell.length_c   1.000
_cell.angle_alpha   90.00
_cell.angle_beta   90.00
_cell.angle_gamma   90.00
#
_symmetry.space_group_name_H-M   'P 1'
#
loop_
_entity.id
_entity.type
_entity.pdbx_description
1 polymer ?
#
loop_
_entity_poly.entity_id
_entity_poly.type
_entity_poly.pdbx_seq_one_letter_code
_entity_poly.pdbx_strand_id
1 'polypeptide(L)'
;MANYDLKKFKSWIEKTIANIDGAVKETDEMQTAFNSEYVNKFKLGYDSLLSRISDETVKMYFNKTLDKSSAFGKSLSDKIKVKTVELTKRKTELEKQLGEIEKRLKSIKESNTKLISELKKVNPELNEEEESLKTIVSRHEGSAMTLKKNIETMRKGLGFFYNYFTISKLKKNLLKEIEKIKSEKDKLFKVRTKYFEIKSVADSEITDLEKNYGHNLSTAAAIRQELSALQSGFETACVLESAVALLEDIPQETVMELSAKIAGIADLLKMRTVKKDYEKSLKMVAEEIGFLNGIKSGFTNLAKTADSLLTQYNQYSSYLKAINLNISEKCEAFSNNFKNFANKIVDDAKLSKTPADFLSLVAPFHKDLLNETVVKSVFEEIAGSIKSATAAWK
;
A
#
# COMPACT_ATOMS: atom_id res chain seq x y z
N MET A 1 23.04 -32.09 33.26
CA MET A 1 23.12 -32.57 31.86
C MET A 1 22.21 -33.77 31.71
N ALA A 2 21.16 -33.64 30.90
CA ALA A 2 20.19 -34.71 30.68
C ALA A 2 20.51 -35.44 29.37
N ASN A 3 20.41 -36.77 29.42
CA ASN A 3 20.63 -37.61 28.24
C ASN A 3 19.30 -37.88 27.53
N TYR A 4 19.21 -37.42 26.29
CA TYR A 4 18.03 -37.52 25.44
C TYR A 4 18.27 -38.57 24.36
N ASP A 5 17.39 -39.57 24.28
CA ASP A 5 17.23 -40.32 23.04
C ASP A 5 16.60 -39.41 21.96
N LEU A 6 16.67 -39.85 20.71
CA LEU A 6 16.23 -39.05 19.56
C LEU A 6 14.73 -38.68 19.60
N LYS A 7 13.87 -39.53 20.19
CA LYS A 7 12.44 -39.25 20.35
C LYS A 7 12.22 -38.19 21.43
N LYS A 8 12.90 -38.31 22.57
CA LYS A 8 12.86 -37.31 23.64
C LYS A 8 13.40 -35.97 23.18
N PHE A 9 14.49 -35.95 22.40
CA PHE A 9 15.07 -34.71 21.86
C PHE A 9 14.10 -34.01 20.91
N LYS A 10 13.47 -34.76 19.99
CA LYS A 10 12.42 -34.23 19.12
C LYS A 10 11.26 -33.63 19.94
N SER A 11 10.75 -34.35 20.93
CA SER A 11 9.68 -33.86 21.81
C SER A 11 10.07 -32.60 22.57
N TRP A 12 11.34 -32.48 23.00
CA TRP A 12 11.86 -31.27 23.63
C TRP A 12 11.92 -30.07 22.67
N ILE A 13 12.33 -30.28 21.40
CA ILE A 13 12.28 -29.23 20.37
C ILE A 13 10.83 -28.78 20.14
N GLU A 14 9.90 -29.72 19.94
CA GLU A 14 8.48 -29.42 19.72
C GLU A 14 7.87 -28.65 20.89
N LYS A 15 8.19 -29.05 22.14
CA LYS A 15 7.79 -28.32 23.33
C LYS A 15 8.37 -26.90 23.36
N THR A 16 9.62 -26.73 22.93
CA THR A 16 10.27 -25.42 22.89
C THR A 16 9.62 -24.52 21.84
N ILE A 17 9.30 -25.05 20.65
CA ILE A 17 8.54 -24.34 19.62
C ILE A 17 7.18 -23.91 20.18
N ALA A 18 6.45 -24.81 20.85
CA ALA A 18 5.15 -24.48 21.45
C ALA A 18 5.24 -23.38 22.52
N ASN A 19 6.31 -23.38 23.34
CA ASN A 19 6.55 -22.31 24.31
C ASN A 19 6.84 -20.97 23.63
N ILE A 20 7.62 -20.97 22.54
CA ILE A 20 7.89 -19.76 21.74
C ILE A 20 6.60 -19.28 21.07
N ASP A 21 5.78 -20.17 20.53
CA ASP A 21 4.48 -19.83 19.94
C ASP A 21 3.54 -19.18 20.96
N GLY A 22 3.51 -19.69 22.18
CA GLY A 22 2.81 -19.05 23.29
C GLY A 22 3.32 -17.63 23.54
N ALA A 23 4.63 -17.43 23.61
CA ALA A 23 5.22 -16.10 23.77
C ALA A 23 4.87 -15.16 22.60
N VAL A 24 4.96 -15.62 21.34
CA VAL A 24 4.61 -14.82 20.16
C VAL A 24 3.15 -14.37 20.24
N LYS A 25 2.24 -15.31 20.53
CA LYS A 25 0.80 -15.03 20.64
C LYS A 25 0.53 -13.93 21.66
N GLU A 26 1.06 -14.06 22.87
CA GLU A 26 0.83 -13.07 23.93
C GLU A 26 1.48 -11.71 23.61
N THR A 27 2.64 -11.70 22.93
CA THR A 27 3.27 -10.45 22.46
C THR A 27 2.45 -9.79 21.34
N ASP A 28 1.84 -10.55 20.43
CA ASP A 28 0.95 -10.01 19.38
C ASP A 28 -0.33 -9.41 19.99
N GLU A 29 -0.90 -10.07 21.01
CA GLU A 29 -2.04 -9.55 21.77
C GLU A 29 -1.65 -8.24 22.50
N MET A 30 -0.46 -8.20 23.12
CA MET A 30 0.11 -6.99 23.72
C MET A 30 0.30 -5.85 22.69
N GLN A 31 0.79 -6.15 21.48
CA GLN A 31 0.94 -5.17 20.39
C GLN A 31 -0.41 -4.55 20.03
N THR A 32 -1.44 -5.39 19.96
CA THR A 32 -2.81 -4.97 19.66
C THR A 32 -3.39 -4.12 20.78
N ALA A 33 -3.22 -4.54 22.04
CA ALA A 33 -3.66 -3.81 23.22
C ALA A 33 -2.99 -2.44 23.33
N PHE A 34 -1.67 -2.35 23.15
CA PHE A 34 -0.95 -1.07 23.14
C PHE A 34 -1.39 -0.15 22.01
N ASN A 35 -1.54 -0.67 20.79
CA ASN A 35 -2.01 0.14 19.66
C ASN A 35 -3.41 0.69 19.94
N SER A 36 -4.31 -0.12 20.49
CA SER A 36 -5.65 0.31 20.85
C SER A 36 -5.65 1.36 21.94
N GLU A 37 -4.94 1.13 23.06
CA GLU A 37 -4.89 2.07 24.17
C GLU A 37 -4.19 3.39 23.79
N TYR A 38 -3.09 3.30 23.03
CA TYR A 38 -2.36 4.47 22.57
C TYR A 38 -3.17 5.30 21.58
N VAL A 39 -3.61 4.69 20.46
CA VAL A 39 -4.27 5.44 19.37
C VAL A 39 -5.68 5.87 19.76
N ASN A 40 -6.47 4.98 20.35
CA ASN A 40 -7.91 5.24 20.56
C ASN A 40 -8.22 5.98 21.86
N LYS A 41 -7.28 6.07 22.81
CA LYS A 41 -7.53 6.74 24.10
C LYS A 41 -6.48 7.79 24.43
N PHE A 42 -5.22 7.36 24.63
CA PHE A 42 -4.19 8.26 25.13
C PHE A 42 -3.88 9.40 24.15
N LYS A 43 -3.64 9.07 22.87
CA LYS A 43 -3.22 10.02 21.85
C LYS A 43 -4.27 11.10 21.61
N LEU A 44 -5.56 10.75 21.57
CA LEU A 44 -6.62 11.75 21.41
C LEU A 44 -6.63 12.78 22.55
N GLY A 45 -6.48 12.33 23.79
CA GLY A 45 -6.39 13.23 24.94
C GLY A 45 -5.13 14.10 24.91
N TYR A 46 -3.99 13.49 24.53
CA TYR A 46 -2.72 14.20 24.39
C TYR A 46 -2.77 15.27 23.30
N ASP A 47 -3.21 14.92 22.09
CA ASP A 47 -3.29 15.82 20.94
C ASP A 47 -4.27 16.97 21.22
N SER A 48 -5.40 16.70 21.88
CA SER A 48 -6.35 17.74 22.29
C SER A 48 -5.74 18.73 23.29
N LEU A 49 -5.02 18.21 24.31
CA LEU A 49 -4.36 19.05 25.30
C LEU A 49 -3.22 19.88 24.67
N LEU A 50 -2.40 19.25 23.83
CA LEU A 50 -1.31 19.89 23.11
C LEU A 50 -1.82 20.98 22.17
N SER A 51 -2.90 20.72 21.41
CA SER A 51 -3.53 21.71 20.54
C SER A 51 -4.00 22.93 21.34
N ARG A 52 -4.73 22.72 22.44
CA ARG A 52 -5.22 23.80 23.29
C ARG A 52 -4.08 24.67 23.83
N ILE A 53 -3.04 24.04 24.38
CA ILE A 53 -1.87 24.75 24.94
C ILE A 53 -1.09 25.48 23.84
N SER A 54 -0.98 24.88 22.66
CA SER A 54 -0.32 25.48 21.50
C SER A 54 -1.09 26.71 21.02
N ASP A 55 -2.42 26.65 20.95
CA ASP A 55 -3.28 27.78 20.59
C ASP A 55 -3.18 28.92 21.62
N GLU A 56 -3.15 28.60 22.92
CA GLU A 56 -2.92 29.60 23.98
C GLU A 56 -1.53 30.24 23.84
N THR A 57 -0.50 29.46 23.51
CA THR A 57 0.86 29.95 23.26
C THR A 57 0.91 30.89 22.05
N VAL A 58 0.23 30.54 20.97
CA VAL A 58 0.09 31.37 19.76
C VAL A 58 -0.60 32.70 20.10
N LYS A 59 -1.72 32.66 20.85
CA LYS A 59 -2.41 33.88 21.31
C LYS A 59 -1.49 34.76 22.15
N MET A 60 -0.73 34.18 23.07
CA MET A 60 0.21 34.94 23.89
C MET A 60 1.33 35.58 23.07
N TYR A 61 1.83 34.87 22.05
CA TYR A 61 2.85 35.38 21.13
C TYR A 61 2.36 36.63 20.38
N PHE A 62 1.18 36.55 19.74
CA PHE A 62 0.63 37.67 18.97
C PHE A 62 0.15 38.83 19.85
N ASN A 63 -0.36 38.54 21.05
CA ASN A 63 -0.77 39.56 22.02
C ASN A 63 0.41 40.17 22.80
N LYS A 64 1.66 39.75 22.51
CA LYS A 64 2.88 40.22 23.20
C LYS A 64 2.87 40.00 24.71
N THR A 65 2.12 39.02 25.21
CA THR A 65 2.05 38.65 26.63
C THR A 65 3.02 37.51 26.98
N LEU A 66 3.60 36.86 25.97
CA LEU A 66 4.72 35.93 26.11
C LEU A 66 6.03 36.72 26.33
N ASP A 67 6.76 36.40 27.40
CA ASP A 67 8.06 37.02 27.68
C ASP A 67 9.11 36.48 26.70
N LYS A 68 9.57 37.32 25.78
CA LYS A 68 10.58 36.95 24.77
C LYS A 68 11.98 36.77 25.36
N SER A 69 12.24 37.23 26.59
CA SER A 69 13.54 37.09 27.26
C SER A 69 13.69 35.76 28.01
N SER A 70 12.57 35.11 28.33
CA SER A 70 12.49 33.76 28.92
C SER A 70 13.15 32.69 28.05
N ALA A 71 13.53 31.56 28.65
CA ALA A 71 14.16 30.47 27.90
C ALA A 71 13.19 29.89 26.85
N PHE A 72 11.90 29.77 27.19
CA PHE A 72 10.88 29.36 26.23
C PHE A 72 10.72 30.39 25.10
N GLY A 73 10.61 31.68 25.44
CA GLY A 73 10.40 32.75 24.47
C GLY A 73 11.53 32.89 23.44
N LYS A 74 12.79 32.69 23.88
CA LYS A 74 13.96 32.63 22.99
C LYS A 74 13.90 31.41 22.07
N SER A 75 13.66 30.23 22.64
CA SER A 75 13.56 28.97 21.89
C SER A 75 12.45 29.04 20.82
N LEU A 76 11.29 29.61 21.18
CA LEU A 76 10.18 29.86 20.26
C LEU A 76 10.58 30.80 19.13
N SER A 77 11.24 31.91 19.45
CA SER A 77 11.68 32.88 18.44
C SER A 77 12.66 32.27 17.45
N ASP A 78 13.59 31.42 17.91
CA ASP A 78 14.56 30.76 17.03
C ASP A 78 13.91 29.65 16.19
N LYS A 79 13.00 28.86 16.78
CA LYS A 79 12.25 27.83 16.05
C LYS A 79 11.35 28.46 14.97
N ILE A 80 10.72 29.61 15.24
CA ILE A 80 9.94 30.36 14.25
C ILE A 80 10.80 30.73 13.05
N LYS A 81 12.05 31.21 13.25
CA LYS A 81 12.94 31.53 12.11
C LYS A 81 13.19 30.31 11.23
N VAL A 82 13.47 29.16 11.84
CA VAL A 82 13.67 27.90 11.11
C VAL A 82 12.39 27.51 10.36
N LYS A 83 11.24 27.55 11.04
CA LYS A 83 9.95 27.21 10.45
C LYS A 83 9.51 28.15 9.33
N THR A 84 9.80 29.43 9.43
CA THR A 84 9.59 30.39 8.34
C THR A 84 10.35 29.99 7.09
N VAL A 85 11.60 29.55 7.20
CA VAL A 85 12.39 29.07 6.06
C VAL A 85 11.80 27.78 5.48
N GLU A 86 11.45 26.82 6.34
CA GLU A 86 10.82 25.55 5.92
C GLU A 86 9.49 25.77 5.18
N LEU A 87 8.58 26.57 5.75
CA LEU A 87 7.27 26.84 5.18
C LEU A 87 7.36 27.72 3.92
N THR A 88 8.34 28.63 3.84
CA THR A 88 8.62 29.37 2.60
C THR A 88 9.05 28.40 1.49
N LYS A 89 9.93 27.45 1.79
CA LYS A 89 10.35 26.42 0.83
C LYS A 89 9.18 25.51 0.43
N ARG A 90 8.31 25.16 1.38
CA ARG A 90 7.10 24.37 1.07
C ARG A 90 6.16 25.15 0.15
N LYS A 91 5.93 26.43 0.41
CA LYS A 91 5.13 27.33 -0.43
C LYS A 91 5.66 27.39 -1.86
N THR A 92 6.96 27.61 -2.04
CA THR A 92 7.56 27.71 -3.37
C THR A 92 7.50 26.39 -4.13
N GLU A 93 7.66 25.26 -3.44
CA GLU A 93 7.49 23.94 -4.06
C GLU A 93 6.04 23.69 -4.49
N LEU A 94 5.05 24.05 -3.66
CA LEU A 94 3.64 23.95 -4.01
C LEU A 94 3.27 24.86 -5.20
N GLU A 95 3.79 26.09 -5.23
CA GLU A 95 3.60 27.01 -6.36
C GLU A 95 4.18 26.44 -7.67
N LYS A 96 5.36 25.82 -7.59
CA LYS A 96 5.99 25.13 -8.72
C LYS A 96 5.14 23.95 -9.19
N GLN A 97 4.71 23.08 -8.27
CA GLN A 97 3.85 21.93 -8.59
C GLN A 97 2.53 22.36 -9.21
N LEU A 98 1.90 23.42 -8.69
CA LEU A 98 0.68 23.98 -9.26
C LEU A 98 0.93 24.47 -10.70
N GLY A 99 2.02 25.21 -10.93
CA GLY A 99 2.37 25.68 -12.27
C GLY A 99 2.64 24.55 -13.27
N GLU A 100 3.23 23.44 -12.84
CA GLU A 100 3.41 22.24 -13.67
C GLU A 100 2.07 21.57 -14.00
N ILE A 101 1.17 21.42 -13.01
CA ILE A 101 -0.15 20.82 -13.23
C ILE A 101 -1.02 21.71 -14.11
N GLU A 102 -0.96 23.03 -13.96
CA GLU A 102 -1.70 23.97 -14.81
C GLU A 102 -1.23 23.90 -16.27
N LYS A 103 0.08 23.75 -16.51
CA LYS A 103 0.62 23.47 -17.85
C LYS A 103 0.09 22.15 -18.42
N ARG A 104 0.03 21.09 -17.61
CA ARG A 104 -0.55 19.80 -18.03
C ARG A 104 -2.04 19.92 -18.36
N LEU A 105 -2.82 20.61 -17.52
CA LEU A 105 -4.25 20.85 -17.77
C LEU A 105 -4.47 21.62 -19.08
N LYS A 106 -3.64 22.62 -19.36
CA LYS A 106 -3.67 23.35 -20.64
C LYS A 106 -3.35 22.43 -21.81
N SER A 107 -2.29 21.64 -21.71
CA SER A 107 -1.89 20.69 -22.76
C SER A 107 -2.98 19.63 -23.02
N ILE A 108 -3.63 19.10 -21.98
CA ILE A 108 -4.75 18.16 -22.13
C ILE A 108 -5.92 18.79 -22.88
N LYS A 109 -6.28 20.05 -22.55
CA LYS A 109 -7.34 20.79 -23.28
C LYS A 109 -6.99 21.01 -24.75
N GLU A 110 -5.74 21.37 -25.04
CA GLU A 110 -5.25 21.56 -26.40
C GLU A 110 -5.30 20.25 -27.20
N SER A 111 -4.83 19.15 -26.63
CA SER A 111 -4.91 17.82 -27.23
C SER A 111 -6.35 17.39 -27.50
N ASN A 112 -7.25 17.56 -26.53
CA ASN A 112 -8.66 17.22 -26.71
C ASN A 112 -9.31 18.06 -27.82
N THR A 113 -9.02 19.36 -27.86
CA THR A 113 -9.52 20.26 -28.91
C THR A 113 -9.01 19.85 -30.30
N LYS A 114 -7.74 19.46 -30.39
CA LYS A 114 -7.14 18.97 -31.64
C LYS A 114 -7.81 17.67 -32.11
N LEU A 115 -7.99 16.70 -31.22
CA LEU A 115 -8.61 15.42 -31.53
C LEU A 115 -10.06 15.59 -32.01
N ILE A 116 -10.85 16.43 -31.32
CA ILE A 116 -12.22 16.77 -31.75
C ILE A 116 -12.23 17.46 -33.12
N SER A 117 -11.26 18.34 -33.39
CA SER A 117 -11.12 19.01 -34.69
C SER A 117 -10.80 18.02 -35.82
N GLU A 118 -9.92 17.06 -35.57
CA GLU A 118 -9.58 16.00 -36.54
C GLU A 118 -10.79 15.11 -36.84
N LEU A 119 -11.54 14.68 -35.81
CA LEU A 119 -12.80 13.95 -36.00
C LEU A 119 -13.82 14.74 -36.83
N LYS A 120 -13.94 16.06 -36.60
CA LYS A 120 -14.84 16.92 -37.37
C LYS A 120 -14.46 17.05 -38.85
N LYS A 121 -13.18 16.88 -39.21
CA LYS A 121 -12.72 16.90 -40.61
C LYS A 121 -12.99 15.59 -41.34
N VAL A 122 -12.77 14.46 -40.67
CA VAL A 122 -12.88 13.13 -41.27
C VAL A 122 -14.34 12.69 -41.43
N ASN A 123 -15.21 13.10 -40.49
CA ASN A 123 -16.61 12.65 -40.47
C ASN A 123 -17.42 13.05 -41.73
N PRO A 124 -17.34 14.30 -42.26
CA PRO A 124 -18.04 14.68 -43.49
C PRO A 124 -17.60 13.87 -44.72
N GLU A 125 -16.29 13.68 -44.92
CA GLU A 125 -15.76 12.97 -46.08
C GLU A 125 -16.21 11.51 -46.13
N LEU A 126 -16.12 10.80 -44.99
CA LEU A 126 -16.58 9.42 -44.90
C LEU A 126 -18.11 9.31 -45.06
N ASN A 127 -18.85 10.30 -44.57
CA ASN A 127 -20.30 10.34 -44.72
C ASN A 127 -20.72 10.57 -46.19
N GLU A 128 -20.07 11.49 -46.89
CA GLU A 128 -20.30 11.70 -48.32
C GLU A 128 -19.96 10.47 -49.15
N GLU A 129 -18.85 9.79 -48.84
CA GLU A 129 -18.47 8.52 -49.49
C GLU A 129 -19.50 7.42 -49.22
N GLU A 130 -19.99 7.30 -47.99
CA GLU A 130 -21.02 6.33 -47.62
C GLU A 130 -22.34 6.57 -48.39
N GLU A 131 -22.81 7.83 -48.45
CA GLU A 131 -24.05 8.18 -49.16
C GLU A 131 -23.94 7.98 -50.67
N SER A 132 -22.77 8.27 -51.25
CA SER A 132 -22.49 7.97 -52.66
C SER A 132 -22.55 6.47 -52.94
N LEU A 133 -21.89 5.65 -52.12
CA LEU A 133 -21.91 4.18 -52.25
C LEU A 133 -23.30 3.59 -52.04
N LYS A 134 -24.09 4.08 -51.08
CA LYS A 134 -25.50 3.67 -50.89
C LYS A 134 -26.33 3.92 -52.14
N THR A 135 -26.15 5.08 -52.76
CA THR A 135 -26.85 5.44 -54.00
C THR A 135 -26.48 4.50 -55.15
N ILE A 136 -25.18 4.20 -55.30
CA ILE A 136 -24.69 3.27 -56.33
C ILE A 136 -25.22 1.84 -56.11
N VAL A 137 -25.17 1.34 -54.87
CA VAL A 137 -25.70 0.01 -54.51
C VAL A 137 -27.20 -0.07 -54.83
N SER A 138 -27.98 0.93 -54.43
CA SER A 138 -29.43 1.00 -54.69
C SER A 138 -29.74 0.97 -56.19
N ARG A 139 -28.96 1.70 -57.01
CA ARG A 139 -29.11 1.71 -58.47
C ARG A 139 -28.85 0.32 -59.09
N HIS A 140 -27.82 -0.38 -58.63
CA HIS A 140 -27.51 -1.73 -59.13
C HIS A 140 -28.54 -2.76 -58.64
N GLU A 141 -29.04 -2.65 -57.41
CA GLU A 141 -30.13 -3.50 -56.91
C GLU A 141 -31.41 -3.32 -57.71
N GLY A 142 -31.79 -2.08 -58.05
CA GLY A 142 -32.92 -1.80 -58.94
C GLY A 142 -32.74 -2.37 -60.36
N SER A 143 -31.51 -2.29 -60.89
CA SER A 143 -31.15 -2.86 -62.20
C SER A 143 -31.22 -4.39 -62.20
N ALA A 144 -30.68 -5.04 -61.17
CA ALA A 144 -30.74 -6.48 -60.97
C ALA A 144 -32.19 -6.97 -60.80
N MET A 145 -33.02 -6.25 -60.06
CA MET A 145 -34.44 -6.56 -59.88
C MET A 145 -35.21 -6.49 -61.21
N THR A 146 -34.94 -5.47 -62.03
CA THR A 146 -35.52 -5.34 -63.37
C THR A 146 -35.10 -6.48 -64.29
N LEU A 147 -33.80 -6.84 -64.29
CA LEU A 147 -33.29 -7.98 -65.05
C LEU A 147 -33.94 -9.30 -64.62
N LYS A 148 -34.11 -9.52 -63.30
CA LYS A 148 -34.78 -10.70 -62.75
C LYS A 148 -36.25 -10.80 -63.22
N LYS A 149 -36.99 -9.69 -63.14
CA LYS A 149 -38.39 -9.60 -63.60
C LYS A 149 -38.53 -9.87 -65.10
N ASN A 150 -37.60 -9.35 -65.91
CA ASN A 150 -37.57 -9.60 -67.35
C ASN A 150 -37.29 -11.07 -67.67
N ILE A 151 -36.34 -11.71 -66.98
CA ILE A 151 -36.05 -13.14 -67.12
C ILE A 151 -37.27 -13.99 -66.76
N GLU A 152 -37.96 -13.68 -65.65
CA GLU A 152 -39.17 -14.41 -65.23
C GLU A 152 -40.31 -14.26 -66.24
N THR A 153 -40.52 -13.06 -66.76
CA THR A 153 -41.57 -12.79 -67.76
C THR A 153 -41.31 -13.57 -69.05
N MET A 154 -40.06 -13.59 -69.54
CA MET A 154 -39.66 -14.31 -70.75
C MET A 154 -39.64 -15.84 -70.59
N ARG A 155 -39.66 -16.35 -69.35
CA ARG A 155 -39.71 -17.79 -69.03
C ARG A 155 -41.12 -18.39 -69.02
N LYS A 156 -42.19 -17.58 -69.06
CA LYS A 156 -43.57 -18.09 -69.02
C LYS A 156 -43.99 -18.70 -70.38
N GLY A 157 -44.67 -19.85 -70.35
CA GLY A 157 -45.20 -20.55 -71.53
C GLY A 157 -44.14 -21.15 -72.47
N LEU A 158 -44.41 -21.21 -73.78
CA LEU A 158 -43.46 -21.65 -74.82
C LEU A 158 -42.29 -20.66 -75.07
N GLY A 159 -42.29 -19.50 -74.38
CA GLY A 159 -41.31 -18.42 -74.56
C GLY A 159 -39.86 -18.78 -74.19
N PHE A 160 -39.64 -19.83 -73.40
CA PHE A 160 -38.29 -20.33 -73.07
C PHE A 160 -37.52 -20.83 -74.31
N PHE A 161 -38.20 -21.47 -75.27
CA PHE A 161 -37.57 -22.00 -76.48
C PHE A 161 -37.25 -20.90 -77.50
N TYR A 162 -38.11 -19.90 -77.64
CA TYR A 162 -37.91 -18.78 -78.58
C TYR A 162 -36.95 -17.69 -78.04
N ASN A 163 -36.86 -17.51 -76.72
CA ASN A 163 -36.04 -16.45 -76.11
C ASN A 163 -34.76 -16.96 -75.44
N TYR A 164 -34.31 -18.19 -75.70
CA TYR A 164 -33.18 -18.82 -75.01
C TYR A 164 -31.91 -17.95 -75.00
N PHE A 165 -31.50 -17.41 -76.15
CA PHE A 165 -30.32 -16.54 -76.25
C PHE A 165 -30.50 -15.22 -75.49
N THR A 166 -31.70 -14.64 -75.53
CA THR A 166 -32.05 -13.41 -74.80
C THR A 166 -32.02 -13.64 -73.29
N ILE A 167 -32.60 -14.74 -72.82
CA ILE A 167 -32.58 -15.14 -71.41
C ILE A 167 -31.14 -15.39 -70.94
N SER A 168 -30.32 -16.05 -71.76
CA SER A 168 -28.90 -16.28 -71.46
C SER A 168 -28.12 -14.96 -71.34
N LYS A 169 -28.35 -14.01 -72.25
CA LYS A 169 -27.76 -12.65 -72.19
C LYS A 169 -28.21 -11.89 -70.93
N LEU A 170 -29.50 -11.92 -70.59
CA LEU A 170 -30.05 -11.29 -69.38
C LEU A 170 -29.48 -11.92 -68.11
N LYS A 171 -29.30 -13.24 -68.06
CA LYS A 171 -28.64 -13.92 -66.94
C LYS A 171 -27.18 -13.50 -66.78
N LYS A 172 -26.42 -13.42 -67.88
CA LYS A 172 -25.03 -12.90 -67.84
C LYS A 172 -24.99 -11.46 -67.31
N ASN A 173 -25.91 -10.61 -67.72
CA ASN A 173 -26.02 -9.24 -67.20
C ASN A 173 -26.43 -9.21 -65.73
N LEU A 174 -27.35 -10.08 -65.30
CA LEU A 174 -27.76 -10.20 -63.90
C LEU A 174 -26.56 -10.62 -63.02
N LEU A 175 -25.77 -11.60 -63.47
CA LEU A 175 -24.55 -12.00 -62.76
C LEU A 175 -23.55 -10.84 -62.63
N LYS A 176 -23.34 -10.07 -63.71
CA LYS A 176 -22.51 -8.85 -63.67
C LYS A 176 -23.03 -7.81 -62.69
N GLU A 177 -24.35 -7.59 -62.64
CA GLU A 177 -24.95 -6.64 -61.68
C GLU A 177 -24.82 -7.15 -60.24
N ILE A 178 -24.97 -8.45 -60.00
CA ILE A 178 -24.73 -9.06 -58.68
C ILE A 178 -23.27 -8.92 -58.25
N GLU A 179 -22.31 -9.13 -59.16
CA GLU A 179 -20.88 -8.91 -58.90
C GLU A 179 -20.59 -7.46 -58.53
N LYS A 180 -21.18 -6.50 -59.25
CA LYS A 180 -21.07 -5.07 -58.91
C LYS A 180 -21.66 -4.77 -57.54
N ILE A 181 -22.88 -5.25 -57.24
CA ILE A 181 -23.51 -5.06 -55.91
C ILE A 181 -22.59 -5.58 -54.81
N LYS A 182 -22.01 -6.78 -54.99
CA LYS A 182 -21.08 -7.35 -54.01
C LYS A 182 -19.86 -6.44 -53.82
N SER A 183 -19.23 -6.01 -54.92
CA SER A 183 -18.07 -5.13 -54.87
C SER A 183 -18.36 -3.79 -54.18
N GLU A 184 -19.50 -3.15 -54.48
CA GLU A 184 -19.88 -1.87 -53.87
C GLU A 184 -20.30 -2.03 -52.40
N LYS A 185 -20.93 -3.15 -52.02
CA LYS A 185 -21.18 -3.48 -50.61
C LYS A 185 -19.88 -3.72 -49.83
N ASP A 186 -18.88 -4.34 -50.45
CA ASP A 186 -17.55 -4.50 -49.83
C ASP A 186 -16.87 -3.14 -49.61
N LYS A 187 -17.01 -2.19 -50.54
CA LYS A 187 -16.53 -0.81 -50.34
C LYS A 187 -17.28 -0.10 -49.22
N LEU A 188 -18.61 -0.20 -49.18
CA LEU A 188 -19.44 0.37 -48.12
C LEU A 188 -19.05 -0.17 -46.74
N PHE A 189 -18.79 -1.48 -46.65
CA PHE A 189 -18.29 -2.10 -45.43
C PHE A 189 -16.93 -1.51 -45.02
N LYS A 190 -15.99 -1.33 -45.96
CA LYS A 190 -14.69 -0.72 -45.67
C LYS A 190 -14.80 0.71 -45.13
N VAL A 191 -15.67 1.54 -45.71
CA VAL A 191 -15.90 2.93 -45.23
C VAL A 191 -16.42 2.93 -43.79
N ARG A 192 -17.39 2.06 -43.49
CA ARG A 192 -17.96 1.92 -42.14
C ARG A 192 -16.94 1.41 -41.12
N THR A 193 -16.15 0.40 -41.49
CA THR A 193 -15.08 -0.12 -40.64
C THR A 193 -14.04 0.96 -40.37
N LYS A 194 -13.61 1.70 -41.39
CA LYS A 194 -12.67 2.82 -41.24
C LYS A 194 -13.22 3.91 -40.30
N TYR A 195 -14.49 4.28 -40.43
CA TYR A 195 -15.13 5.22 -39.52
C TYR A 195 -15.13 4.70 -38.07
N PHE A 196 -15.53 3.44 -37.88
CA PHE A 196 -15.59 2.82 -36.56
C PHE A 196 -14.21 2.74 -35.89
N GLU A 197 -13.17 2.38 -36.64
CA GLU A 197 -11.78 2.34 -36.16
C GLU A 197 -11.32 3.73 -35.70
N ILE A 198 -11.49 4.76 -36.54
CA ILE A 198 -11.10 6.14 -36.22
C ILE A 198 -11.86 6.64 -34.99
N LYS A 199 -13.18 6.39 -34.92
CA LYS A 199 -14.01 6.79 -33.80
C LYS A 199 -13.63 6.05 -32.51
N SER A 200 -13.41 4.74 -32.58
CA SER A 200 -13.05 3.94 -31.39
C SER A 200 -11.71 4.36 -30.80
N VAL A 201 -10.71 4.67 -31.63
CA VAL A 201 -9.41 5.18 -31.17
C VAL A 201 -9.60 6.55 -30.51
N ALA A 202 -10.33 7.45 -31.15
CA ALA A 202 -10.54 8.78 -30.62
C ALA A 202 -11.38 8.78 -29.33
N ASP A 203 -12.44 7.97 -29.24
CA ASP A 203 -13.26 7.84 -28.02
C ASP A 203 -12.41 7.32 -26.84
N SER A 204 -11.48 6.39 -27.10
CA SER A 204 -10.52 5.92 -26.08
C SER A 204 -9.58 7.04 -25.64
N GLU A 205 -8.98 7.76 -26.59
CA GLU A 205 -8.08 8.87 -26.28
C GLU A 205 -8.79 10.02 -25.54
N ILE A 206 -10.02 10.37 -25.94
CA ILE A 206 -10.85 11.37 -25.24
C ILE A 206 -11.12 10.91 -23.81
N THR A 207 -11.51 9.65 -23.61
CA THR A 207 -11.77 9.10 -22.27
C THR A 207 -10.53 9.18 -21.38
N ASP A 208 -9.36 8.85 -21.91
CA ASP A 208 -8.09 8.94 -21.18
C ASP A 208 -7.72 10.39 -20.88
N LEU A 209 -7.90 11.32 -21.82
CA LEU A 209 -7.68 12.74 -21.62
C LEU A 209 -8.62 13.32 -20.56
N GLU A 210 -9.91 12.94 -20.55
CA GLU A 210 -10.89 13.38 -19.56
C GLU A 210 -10.56 12.85 -18.16
N LYS A 211 -10.18 11.58 -18.05
CA LYS A 211 -9.73 10.99 -16.77
C LYS A 211 -8.49 11.71 -16.24
N ASN A 212 -7.51 11.94 -17.10
CA ASN A 212 -6.30 12.68 -16.74
C ASN A 212 -6.62 14.13 -16.36
N TYR A 213 -7.54 14.78 -17.07
CA TYR A 213 -8.00 16.12 -16.75
C TYR A 213 -8.65 16.18 -15.37
N GLY A 214 -9.57 15.25 -15.07
CA GLY A 214 -10.25 15.18 -13.78
C GLY A 214 -9.27 14.97 -12.62
N HIS A 215 -8.32 14.04 -12.76
CA HIS A 215 -7.27 13.82 -11.76
C HIS A 215 -6.41 15.07 -11.53
N ASN A 216 -5.88 15.68 -12.60
CA ASN A 216 -5.04 16.87 -12.48
C ASN A 216 -5.83 18.07 -11.92
N LEU A 217 -7.11 18.21 -12.25
CA LEU A 217 -7.97 19.27 -11.71
C LEU A 217 -8.17 19.11 -10.20
N SER A 218 -8.43 17.89 -9.74
CA SER A 218 -8.55 17.58 -8.31
C SER A 218 -7.25 17.87 -7.56
N THR A 219 -6.11 17.46 -8.11
CA THR A 219 -4.79 17.73 -7.52
C THR A 219 -4.47 19.22 -7.47
N ALA A 220 -4.77 19.96 -8.55
CA ALA A 220 -4.62 21.42 -8.57
C ALA A 220 -5.49 22.12 -7.52
N ALA A 221 -6.74 21.65 -7.33
CA ALA A 221 -7.63 22.19 -6.32
C ALA A 221 -7.09 21.97 -4.90
N ALA A 222 -6.58 20.78 -4.59
CA ALA A 222 -5.97 20.46 -3.31
C ALA A 222 -4.73 21.35 -3.04
N ILE A 223 -3.84 21.52 -4.03
CA ILE A 223 -2.67 22.39 -3.89
C ILE A 223 -3.07 23.85 -3.70
N ARG A 224 -4.08 24.34 -4.43
CA ARG A 224 -4.59 25.71 -4.25
C ARG A 224 -5.17 25.92 -2.86
N GLN A 225 -5.87 24.93 -2.31
CA GLN A 225 -6.38 24.98 -0.94
C GLN A 225 -5.22 25.04 0.07
N GLU A 226 -4.20 24.19 -0.07
CA GLU A 226 -3.02 24.20 0.81
C GLU A 226 -2.27 25.53 0.71
N LEU A 227 -2.05 26.05 -0.50
CA LEU A 227 -1.43 27.36 -0.72
C LEU A 227 -2.25 28.49 -0.11
N SER A 228 -3.57 28.49 -0.28
CA SER A 228 -4.45 29.51 0.28
C SER A 228 -4.43 29.50 1.81
N ALA A 229 -4.48 28.32 2.43
CA ALA A 229 -4.36 28.16 3.87
C ALA A 229 -3.00 28.66 4.37
N LEU A 230 -1.91 28.28 3.70
CA LEU A 230 -0.56 28.71 4.05
C LEU A 230 -0.36 30.21 3.84
N GLN A 231 -0.97 30.82 2.81
CA GLN A 231 -0.85 32.26 2.54
C GLN A 231 -1.67 33.11 3.52
N SER A 232 -2.91 32.71 3.82
CA SER A 232 -3.80 33.46 4.71
C SER A 232 -3.40 33.37 6.19
N GLY A 233 -2.73 32.29 6.58
CA GLY A 233 -2.33 32.03 7.97
C GLY A 233 -0.83 31.84 8.18
N PHE A 234 0.03 32.29 7.25
CA PHE A 234 1.47 31.94 7.23
C PHE A 234 2.17 32.13 8.57
N GLU A 235 2.08 33.33 9.14
CA GLU A 235 2.73 33.65 10.42
C GLU A 235 2.15 32.82 11.56
N THR A 236 0.82 32.62 11.56
CA THR A 236 0.15 31.80 12.57
C THR A 236 0.59 30.34 12.49
N ALA A 237 0.70 29.79 11.28
CA ALA A 237 1.21 28.44 11.05
C ALA A 237 2.66 28.29 11.52
N CYS A 238 3.53 29.27 11.22
CA CYS A 238 4.92 29.27 11.69
C CYS A 238 4.99 29.23 13.22
N VAL A 239 4.20 30.06 13.91
CA VAL A 239 4.17 30.12 15.38
C VAL A 239 3.58 28.85 15.96
N LEU A 240 2.46 28.36 15.40
CA LEU A 240 1.78 27.16 15.88
C LEU A 240 2.67 25.91 15.75
N GLU A 241 3.23 25.64 14.57
CA GLU A 241 4.13 24.50 14.38
C GLU A 241 5.38 24.58 15.25
N SER A 242 5.90 25.81 15.46
CA SER A 242 7.04 26.02 16.36
C SER A 242 6.65 25.74 17.81
N ALA A 243 5.49 26.21 18.26
CA ALA A 243 4.99 26.00 19.61
C ALA A 243 4.76 24.50 19.88
N VAL A 244 4.04 23.81 18.98
CA VAL A 244 3.82 22.36 19.05
C VAL A 244 5.15 21.63 19.17
N ALA A 245 6.09 21.83 18.24
CA ALA A 245 7.38 21.15 18.26
C ALA A 245 8.17 21.41 19.56
N LEU A 246 8.15 22.64 20.07
CA LEU A 246 8.87 22.97 21.30
C LEU A 246 8.23 22.34 22.54
N LEU A 247 6.90 22.39 22.64
CA LEU A 247 6.16 21.75 23.74
C LEU A 247 6.43 20.24 23.81
N GLU A 248 6.71 19.61 22.66
CA GLU A 248 7.05 18.18 22.57
C GLU A 248 8.53 17.86 22.82
N ASP A 249 9.46 18.78 22.54
CA ASP A 249 10.89 18.43 22.43
C ASP A 249 11.80 19.09 23.47
N ILE A 250 11.53 20.30 23.93
CA ILE A 250 12.49 21.02 24.80
C ILE A 250 12.52 20.49 26.25
N PRO A 251 13.51 20.86 27.08
CA PRO A 251 13.55 20.46 28.49
C PRO A 251 12.29 20.84 29.26
N GLN A 252 11.89 19.99 30.20
CA GLN A 252 10.65 20.17 30.98
C GLN A 252 10.68 21.49 31.76
N GLU A 253 11.84 21.88 32.27
CA GLU A 253 12.05 23.12 33.04
C GLU A 253 11.72 24.35 32.20
N THR A 254 12.07 24.33 30.91
CA THR A 254 11.78 25.42 29.97
C THR A 254 10.29 25.52 29.67
N VAL A 255 9.59 24.39 29.50
CA VAL A 255 8.12 24.40 29.29
C VAL A 255 7.39 24.86 30.55
N MET A 256 7.89 24.50 31.74
CA MET A 256 7.28 24.86 33.02
C MET A 256 7.20 26.38 33.26
N GLU A 257 8.02 27.20 32.59
CA GLU A 257 7.91 28.66 32.61
C GLU A 257 6.50 29.16 32.19
N LEU A 258 5.80 28.39 31.34
CA LEU A 258 4.45 28.71 30.86
C LEU A 258 3.35 28.41 31.88
N SER A 259 3.62 27.59 32.91
CA SER A 259 2.59 27.08 33.83
C SER A 259 1.86 28.17 34.62
N ALA A 260 2.49 29.33 34.83
CA ALA A 260 1.87 30.49 35.48
C ALA A 260 0.81 31.19 34.62
N LYS A 261 0.83 30.98 33.30
CA LYS A 261 -0.04 31.68 32.32
C LYS A 261 -0.94 30.74 31.52
N ILE A 262 -0.57 29.47 31.38
CA ILE A 262 -1.29 28.46 30.60
C ILE A 262 -1.63 27.27 31.51
N ALA A 263 -2.93 27.00 31.66
CA ALA A 263 -3.40 25.87 32.45
C ALA A 263 -3.13 24.53 31.72
N GLY A 264 -2.76 23.50 32.48
CA GLY A 264 -2.53 22.14 31.96
C GLY A 264 -1.11 21.86 31.46
N ILE A 265 -0.16 22.79 31.59
CA ILE A 265 1.26 22.57 31.27
C ILE A 265 1.84 21.38 32.05
N ALA A 266 1.56 21.31 33.36
CA ALA A 266 2.03 20.21 34.20
C ALA A 266 1.48 18.85 33.74
N ASP A 267 0.23 18.81 33.29
CA ASP A 267 -0.39 17.57 32.81
C ASP A 267 0.13 17.19 31.43
N LEU A 268 0.36 18.16 30.53
CA LEU A 268 1.03 17.92 29.24
C LEU A 268 2.41 17.28 29.45
N LEU A 269 3.19 17.76 30.41
CA LEU A 269 4.52 17.23 30.71
C LEU A 269 4.47 15.81 31.30
N LYS A 270 3.49 15.51 32.17
CA LYS A 270 3.25 14.14 32.62
C LYS A 270 2.88 13.23 31.44
N MET A 271 1.97 13.67 30.59
CA MET A 271 1.55 12.90 29.41
C MET A 271 2.70 12.72 28.42
N ARG A 272 3.60 13.69 28.26
CA ARG A 272 4.81 13.55 27.42
C ARG A 272 5.69 12.38 27.89
N THR A 273 5.86 12.19 29.19
CA THR A 273 6.58 11.02 29.74
C THR A 273 5.86 9.72 29.38
N VAL A 274 4.54 9.67 29.61
CA VAL A 274 3.72 8.50 29.27
C VAL A 274 3.76 8.21 27.77
N LYS A 275 3.74 9.23 26.89
CA LYS A 275 3.89 9.11 25.44
C LYS A 275 5.21 8.42 25.08
N LYS A 276 6.33 8.86 25.67
CA LYS A 276 7.65 8.24 25.45
C LYS A 276 7.67 6.78 25.91
N ASP A 277 6.99 6.45 26.99
CA ASP A 277 6.90 5.07 27.47
C ASP A 277 6.06 4.21 26.52
N TYR A 278 4.95 4.73 25.98
CA TYR A 278 4.19 4.06 24.92
C TYR A 278 5.03 3.82 23.67
N GLU A 279 5.74 4.83 23.17
CA GLU A 279 6.60 4.72 21.98
C GLU A 279 7.71 3.66 22.18
N LYS A 280 8.33 3.65 23.35
CA LYS A 280 9.31 2.61 23.72
C LYS A 280 8.69 1.23 23.82
N SER A 281 7.50 1.12 24.43
CA SER A 281 6.80 -0.17 24.60
C SER A 281 6.40 -0.75 23.25
N LEU A 282 5.78 0.06 22.38
CA LEU A 282 5.42 -0.34 21.02
C LEU A 282 6.64 -0.81 20.21
N LYS A 283 7.76 -0.10 20.33
CA LYS A 283 9.02 -0.51 19.70
C LYS A 283 9.53 -1.85 20.26
N MET A 284 9.54 -1.99 21.59
CA MET A 284 10.01 -3.20 22.27
C MET A 284 9.19 -4.42 21.85
N VAL A 285 7.86 -4.31 21.83
CA VAL A 285 6.95 -5.38 21.40
C VAL A 285 7.23 -5.80 19.96
N ALA A 286 7.40 -4.84 19.04
CA ALA A 286 7.74 -5.14 17.66
C ALA A 286 9.11 -5.85 17.53
N GLU A 287 10.10 -5.44 18.32
CA GLU A 287 11.41 -6.09 18.38
C GLU A 287 11.30 -7.53 18.93
N GLU A 288 10.52 -7.75 19.99
CA GLU A 288 10.26 -9.07 20.57
C GLU A 288 9.62 -10.03 19.57
N ILE A 289 8.61 -9.59 18.82
CA ILE A 289 7.98 -10.39 17.77
C ILE A 289 9.04 -10.82 16.75
N GLY A 290 9.92 -9.91 16.35
CA GLY A 290 11.04 -10.20 15.45
C GLY A 290 11.98 -11.27 16.02
N PHE A 291 12.42 -11.10 17.26
CA PHE A 291 13.32 -12.05 17.94
C PHE A 291 12.69 -13.43 18.12
N LEU A 292 11.47 -13.50 18.63
CA LEU A 292 10.76 -14.75 18.88
C LEU A 292 10.53 -15.52 17.58
N ASN A 293 10.14 -14.85 16.50
CA ASN A 293 9.99 -15.48 15.18
C ASN A 293 11.33 -15.98 14.62
N GLY A 294 12.41 -15.22 14.81
CA GLY A 294 13.76 -15.64 14.44
C GLY A 294 14.20 -16.92 15.16
N ILE A 295 14.02 -16.97 16.49
CA ILE A 295 14.35 -18.14 17.31
C ILE A 295 13.46 -19.32 16.94
N LYS A 296 12.15 -19.12 16.77
CA LYS A 296 11.19 -20.14 16.30
C LYS A 296 11.65 -20.76 14.98
N SER A 297 12.06 -19.95 14.01
CA SER A 297 12.59 -20.43 12.73
C SER A 297 13.81 -21.33 12.93
N GLY A 298 14.75 -20.93 13.80
CA GLY A 298 15.89 -21.75 14.20
C GLY A 298 15.48 -23.12 14.77
N PHE A 299 14.55 -23.15 15.73
CA PHE A 299 14.06 -24.39 16.31
C PHE A 299 13.24 -25.24 15.32
N THR A 300 12.53 -24.62 14.39
CA THR A 300 11.81 -25.33 13.32
C THR A 300 12.79 -26.06 12.39
N ASN A 301 13.93 -25.45 12.09
CA ASN A 301 15.00 -26.11 11.32
C ASN A 301 15.68 -27.23 12.11
N LEU A 302 15.83 -27.07 13.43
CA LEU A 302 16.29 -28.15 14.31
C LEU A 302 15.30 -29.32 14.34
N ALA A 303 13.98 -29.05 14.35
CA ALA A 303 12.95 -30.08 14.29
C ALA A 303 13.07 -30.91 13.00
N LYS A 304 13.21 -30.24 11.84
CA LYS A 304 13.44 -30.91 10.54
C LYS A 304 14.72 -31.76 10.55
N THR A 305 15.77 -31.28 11.21
CA THR A 305 17.03 -32.03 11.37
C THR A 305 16.81 -33.27 12.23
N ALA A 306 16.11 -33.15 13.36
CA ALA A 306 15.77 -34.27 14.22
C ALA A 306 14.88 -35.31 13.50
N ASP A 307 13.92 -34.86 12.69
CA ASP A 307 13.08 -35.73 11.85
C ASP A 307 13.89 -36.52 10.83
N SER A 308 14.84 -35.85 10.17
CA SER A 308 15.73 -36.47 9.19
C SER A 308 16.60 -37.54 9.86
N LEU A 309 17.19 -37.23 11.03
CA LEU A 309 17.97 -38.18 11.81
C LEU A 309 17.11 -39.36 12.29
N LEU A 310 15.88 -39.13 12.71
CA LEU A 310 14.98 -40.18 13.18
C LEU A 310 14.57 -41.11 12.04
N THR A 311 14.29 -40.55 10.87
CA THR A 311 14.00 -41.30 9.65
C THR A 311 15.20 -42.18 9.28
N GLN A 312 16.40 -41.61 9.25
CA GLN A 312 17.62 -42.35 8.96
C GLN A 312 17.87 -43.46 9.99
N TYR A 313 17.69 -43.18 11.28
CA TYR A 313 17.81 -44.19 12.34
C TYR A 313 16.85 -45.35 12.11
N ASN A 314 15.57 -45.07 11.88
CA ASN A 314 14.54 -46.10 11.71
C ASN A 314 14.80 -46.95 10.46
N GLN A 315 15.33 -46.34 9.39
CA GLN A 315 15.65 -47.05 8.15
C GLN A 315 16.86 -47.98 8.30
N TYR A 316 17.85 -47.60 9.10
CA TYR A 316 19.12 -48.32 9.24
C TYR A 316 19.40 -48.81 10.68
N SER A 317 18.35 -49.00 11.49
CA SER A 317 18.48 -49.25 12.93
C SER A 317 19.26 -50.53 13.26
N SER A 318 19.27 -51.50 12.35
CA SER A 318 20.04 -52.74 12.48
C SER A 318 21.56 -52.54 12.39
N TYR A 319 22.01 -51.40 11.86
CA TYR A 319 23.42 -51.09 11.59
C TYR A 319 23.92 -49.82 12.29
N LEU A 320 23.01 -48.95 12.76
CA LEU A 320 23.35 -47.71 13.44
C LEU A 320 23.28 -47.85 14.96
N LYS A 321 24.29 -47.32 15.65
CA LYS A 321 24.27 -47.20 17.12
C LYS A 321 23.15 -46.26 17.58
N ALA A 322 22.58 -46.49 18.75
CA ALA A 322 21.58 -45.57 19.30
C ALA A 322 22.19 -44.17 19.53
N ILE A 323 21.49 -43.13 19.05
CA ILE A 323 21.86 -41.72 19.31
C ILE A 323 21.45 -41.34 20.73
N ASN A 324 22.39 -40.71 21.42
CA ASN A 324 22.21 -40.10 22.72
C ASN A 324 22.71 -38.66 22.64
N LEU A 325 21.80 -37.72 22.86
CA LEU A 325 22.04 -36.28 22.79
C LEU A 325 22.14 -35.74 24.20
N ASN A 326 23.20 -34.99 24.46
CA ASN A 326 23.38 -34.34 25.75
C ASN A 326 22.86 -32.90 25.67
N ILE A 327 21.81 -32.61 26.41
CA ILE A 327 21.21 -31.27 26.49
C ILE A 327 21.47 -30.73 27.89
N SER A 328 22.08 -29.55 27.99
CA SER A 328 22.35 -28.95 29.30
C SER A 328 21.09 -28.32 29.91
N GLU A 329 21.18 -28.06 31.21
CA GLU A 329 20.17 -27.30 31.95
C GLU A 329 19.98 -25.89 31.39
N LYS A 330 21.01 -25.32 30.75
CA LYS A 330 20.91 -24.01 30.09
C LYS A 330 19.95 -24.06 28.90
N CYS A 331 20.02 -25.09 28.06
CA CYS A 331 19.07 -25.28 26.95
C CYS A 331 17.64 -25.53 27.47
N GLU A 332 17.48 -26.30 28.55
CA GLU A 332 16.17 -26.53 29.16
C GLU A 332 15.58 -25.25 29.78
N ALA A 333 16.39 -24.48 30.50
CA ALA A 333 16.00 -23.19 31.06
C ALA A 333 15.59 -22.21 29.95
N PHE A 334 16.34 -22.17 28.84
CA PHE A 334 16.03 -21.35 27.67
C PHE A 334 14.62 -21.62 27.14
N SER A 335 14.23 -22.89 27.01
CA SER A 335 12.88 -23.28 26.58
C SER A 335 11.79 -22.83 27.55
N ASN A 336 11.99 -23.01 28.85
CA ASN A 336 11.01 -22.65 29.88
C ASN A 336 10.84 -21.13 30.03
N ASN A 337 11.86 -20.35 29.67
CA ASN A 337 11.81 -18.90 29.79
C ASN A 337 10.77 -18.25 28.86
N PHE A 338 10.50 -18.80 27.68
CA PHE A 338 9.44 -18.31 26.79
C PHE A 338 8.05 -18.46 27.42
N LYS A 339 7.79 -19.61 28.07
CA LYS A 339 6.54 -19.83 28.81
C LYS A 339 6.42 -18.87 29.99
N ASN A 340 7.50 -18.67 30.74
CA ASN A 340 7.51 -17.74 31.86
C ASN A 340 7.29 -16.29 31.42
N PHE A 341 7.84 -15.92 30.26
CA PHE A 341 7.63 -14.62 29.64
C PHE A 341 6.17 -14.43 29.24
N ALA A 342 5.58 -15.36 28.47
CA ALA A 342 4.17 -15.33 28.07
C ALA A 342 3.24 -15.13 29.28
N ASN A 343 3.45 -15.91 30.35
CA ASN A 343 2.66 -15.80 31.59
C ASN A 343 2.75 -14.44 32.28
N LYS A 344 3.84 -13.69 32.08
CA LYS A 344 4.01 -12.36 32.68
C LYS A 344 3.30 -11.27 31.88
N ILE A 345 3.10 -11.47 30.56
CA ILE A 345 2.49 -10.48 29.68
C ILE A 345 1.03 -10.79 29.30
N VAL A 346 0.47 -11.90 29.79
CA VAL A 346 -0.91 -12.35 29.54
C VAL A 346 -2.00 -11.32 29.92
N ASP A 347 -1.74 -10.44 30.89
CA ASP A 347 -2.69 -9.38 31.29
C ASP A 347 -2.46 -8.12 30.43
N ASP A 348 -2.63 -8.28 29.12
CA ASP A 348 -2.42 -7.27 28.09
C ASP A 348 -3.29 -6.01 28.31
N ALA A 349 -4.54 -6.18 28.73
CA ALA A 349 -5.49 -5.11 29.00
C ALA A 349 -5.08 -4.21 30.18
N LYS A 350 -4.36 -4.75 31.16
CA LYS A 350 -3.80 -3.97 32.27
C LYS A 350 -2.48 -3.33 31.87
N LEU A 351 -1.56 -4.12 31.34
CA LEU A 351 -0.19 -3.68 31.02
C LEU A 351 -0.17 -2.60 29.92
N SER A 352 -1.10 -2.66 28.96
CA SER A 352 -1.25 -1.63 27.93
C SER A 352 -1.58 -0.25 28.49
N LYS A 353 -2.18 -0.15 29.67
CA LYS A 353 -2.49 1.14 30.33
C LYS A 353 -1.31 1.71 31.11
N THR A 354 -0.30 0.88 31.38
CA THR A 354 0.87 1.20 32.20
C THR A 354 2.15 0.82 31.44
N PRO A 355 2.50 1.56 30.37
CA PRO A 355 3.64 1.21 29.51
C PRO A 355 4.97 1.13 30.27
N ALA A 356 5.16 1.94 31.32
CA ALA A 356 6.35 1.86 32.17
C ALA A 356 6.46 0.50 32.91
N ASP A 357 5.34 -0.03 33.40
CA ASP A 357 5.31 -1.32 34.09
C ASP A 357 5.66 -2.45 33.12
N PHE A 358 5.10 -2.41 31.90
CA PHE A 358 5.44 -3.35 30.83
C PHE A 358 6.96 -3.32 30.52
N LEU A 359 7.54 -2.13 30.31
CA LEU A 359 8.97 -1.99 30.03
C LEU A 359 9.84 -2.58 31.16
N SER A 360 9.45 -2.37 32.42
CA SER A 360 10.17 -2.90 33.57
C SER A 360 10.13 -4.44 33.65
N LEU A 361 9.02 -5.03 33.21
CA LEU A 361 8.79 -6.47 33.20
C LEU A 361 9.56 -7.17 32.07
N VAL A 362 9.62 -6.53 30.91
CA VAL A 362 10.26 -7.05 29.69
C VAL A 362 11.78 -6.87 29.68
N ALA A 363 12.30 -5.74 30.19
CA ALA A 363 13.71 -5.41 30.05
C ALA A 363 14.69 -6.52 30.51
N PRO A 364 14.45 -7.25 31.62
CA PRO A 364 15.29 -8.39 32.02
C PRO A 364 15.25 -9.54 31.01
N PHE A 365 14.10 -9.83 30.39
CA PHE A 365 13.98 -10.87 29.38
C PHE A 365 14.83 -10.56 28.15
N HIS A 366 14.81 -9.32 27.68
CA HIS A 366 15.65 -8.91 26.57
C HIS A 366 17.14 -8.94 26.91
N LYS A 367 17.50 -8.35 28.06
CA LYS A 367 18.90 -8.23 28.49
C LYS A 367 19.54 -9.60 28.75
N ASP A 368 18.84 -10.48 29.44
CA ASP A 368 19.44 -11.69 29.99
C ASP A 368 19.21 -12.92 29.09
N LEU A 369 18.19 -12.91 28.22
CA LEU A 369 17.75 -14.10 27.47
C LEU A 369 17.69 -13.94 25.96
N LEU A 370 17.27 -12.79 25.44
CA LEU A 370 17.17 -12.55 23.99
C LEU A 370 18.39 -11.85 23.38
N ASN A 371 19.49 -11.73 24.09
CA ASN A 371 20.73 -11.19 23.51
C ASN A 371 21.43 -12.22 22.60
N GLU A 372 22.15 -11.72 21.60
CA GLU A 372 22.82 -12.54 20.58
C GLU A 372 23.76 -13.59 21.18
N THR A 373 24.52 -13.23 22.22
CA THR A 373 25.48 -14.13 22.85
C THR A 373 24.80 -15.34 23.47
N VAL A 374 23.71 -15.13 24.21
CA VAL A 374 22.95 -16.22 24.85
C VAL A 374 22.29 -17.09 23.80
N VAL A 375 21.56 -16.50 22.85
CA VAL A 375 20.87 -17.25 21.79
C VAL A 375 21.86 -18.09 20.97
N LYS A 376 22.95 -17.48 20.50
CA LYS A 376 23.99 -18.18 19.72
C LYS A 376 24.58 -19.35 20.50
N SER A 377 24.91 -19.13 21.77
CA SER A 377 25.51 -20.18 22.60
C SER A 377 24.59 -21.38 22.82
N VAL A 378 23.26 -21.18 22.87
CA VAL A 378 22.28 -22.28 22.95
C VAL A 378 22.24 -23.07 21.64
N PHE A 379 22.18 -22.40 20.49
CA PHE A 379 22.18 -23.07 19.19
C PHE A 379 23.48 -23.82 18.89
N GLU A 380 24.64 -23.24 19.24
CA GLU A 380 25.95 -23.89 19.09
C GLU A 380 26.08 -25.14 19.96
N GLU A 381 25.56 -25.10 21.18
CA GLU A 381 25.57 -26.26 22.08
C GLU A 381 24.70 -27.41 21.53
N ILE A 382 23.49 -27.08 21.04
CA ILE A 382 22.61 -28.07 20.40
C ILE A 382 23.28 -28.66 19.15
N ALA A 383 23.87 -27.82 18.30
CA ALA A 383 24.56 -28.26 17.10
C ALA A 383 25.77 -29.16 17.42
N GLY A 384 26.56 -28.79 18.44
CA GLY A 384 27.68 -29.58 18.93
C GLY A 384 27.24 -30.94 19.50
N SER A 385 26.12 -30.96 20.22
CA SER A 385 25.50 -32.20 20.73
C SER A 385 25.07 -33.13 19.58
N ILE A 386 24.38 -32.58 18.58
CA ILE A 386 23.98 -33.34 17.36
C ILE A 386 25.20 -33.90 16.65
N LYS A 387 26.22 -33.07 16.39
CA LYS A 387 27.45 -33.49 15.70
C LYS A 387 28.18 -34.61 16.45
N SER A 388 28.24 -34.51 17.78
CA SER A 388 28.89 -35.51 18.62
C SER A 388 28.12 -36.83 18.63
N ALA A 389 26.80 -36.76 18.71
CA ALA A 389 25.94 -37.94 18.75
C ALA A 389 25.91 -38.70 17.40
N THR A 390 26.01 -37.99 16.27
CA THR A 390 26.03 -38.60 14.93
C THR A 390 27.42 -39.03 14.46
N ALA A 391 28.50 -38.65 15.14
CA ALA A 391 29.86 -38.98 14.72
C ALA A 391 30.16 -40.50 14.62
N ALA A 392 29.37 -41.32 15.32
CA ALA A 392 29.46 -42.78 15.30
C ALA A 392 28.66 -43.44 14.16
N TRP A 393 27.87 -42.66 13.41
CA TRP A 393 27.14 -43.09 12.21
C TRP A 393 27.99 -42.73 10.99
N LYS A 394 29.09 -43.48 10.79
CA LYS A 394 29.90 -43.40 9.57
C LYS A 394 29.48 -44.46 8.58
#